data_AF-A0A2U3B857-F1
#
_entry.id   AF-A0A2U3B857-F1
#
_cell.length_a   1.000
_cell.length_b   1.000
_cell.length_c   1.000
_cell.angle_alpha   90.00
_cell.angle_beta   90.00
_cell.angle_gamma   90.00
#
_symmetry.space_group_name_H-M   'P 1'
#
loop_
_entity.id
_entity.type
_entity.pdbx_description
1 polymer ?
#
loop_
_entity_poly.entity_id
_entity_poly.type
_entity_poly.pdbx_seq_one_letter_code
_entity_poly.pdbx_strand_id
1 'polypeptide(L)'
;MAKRLCKFNRHDIAANLGTIHSLVKEPRYLCRSCARTSAESSVLCKPEAIPFISEAANVGATADVVMAKPNQTKKSLKKLKKAGKKQKKLEKQLRKATSRQAKIEQKLVKMQHLTGTAELLSDSDVPAALH
;
A
#
# COMPACT_ATOMS: atom_id res chain seq x y z
N MET A 1 -22.19 31.26 10.54
CA MET A 1 -21.42 32.51 10.77
C MET A 1 -19.95 32.23 10.47
N ALA A 2 -19.31 33.02 9.59
CA ALA A 2 -17.93 32.75 9.17
C ALA A 2 -16.95 33.05 10.31
N LYS A 3 -16.16 32.04 10.67
CA LYS A 3 -15.09 32.14 11.66
C LYS A 3 -13.83 32.74 11.02
N ARG A 4 -13.01 33.37 11.87
CA ARG A 4 -12.05 34.46 11.55
C ARG A 4 -11.23 34.25 10.28
N LEU A 5 -10.68 33.05 10.07
CA LEU A 5 -9.72 32.82 8.99
C LEU A 5 -10.35 33.01 7.61
N CYS A 6 -11.62 32.65 7.39
CA CYS A 6 -12.27 32.75 6.08
C CYS A 6 -12.79 34.15 5.73
N LYS A 7 -12.72 35.10 6.66
CA LYS A 7 -13.17 36.48 6.47
C LYS A 7 -12.02 37.49 6.27
N PHE A 8 -10.77 37.08 6.48
CA PHE A 8 -9.64 38.00 6.31
C PHE A 8 -9.57 38.59 4.91
N ASN A 9 -9.49 39.91 4.86
CA ASN A 9 -9.21 40.69 3.66
C ASN A 9 -7.69 40.86 3.47
N ARG A 10 -7.24 41.44 2.35
CA ARG A 10 -5.81 41.60 2.01
C ARG A 10 -5.00 42.28 3.13
N HIS A 11 -5.55 43.32 3.75
CA HIS A 11 -4.93 44.03 4.86
C HIS A 11 -4.82 43.17 6.13
N ASP A 12 -5.88 42.42 6.47
CA ASP A 12 -5.88 41.53 7.64
C ASP A 12 -4.88 40.38 7.48
N ILE A 13 -4.73 39.87 6.25
CA ILE A 13 -3.75 38.83 5.92
C ILE A 13 -2.34 39.35 6.19
N ALA A 14 -2.01 40.55 5.71
CA ALA A 14 -0.71 41.17 5.91
C ALA A 14 -0.41 41.43 7.41
N ALA A 15 -1.41 41.87 8.18
CA ALA A 15 -1.26 42.14 9.61
C ALA A 15 -1.14 40.86 10.47
N ASN A 16 -1.69 39.72 10.01
CA ASN A 16 -1.80 38.49 10.80
C ASN A 16 -1.02 37.30 10.22
N LEU A 17 0.03 37.55 9.43
CA LEU A 17 0.81 36.49 8.77
C LEU A 17 1.29 35.41 9.76
N GLY A 18 1.82 35.81 10.92
CA GLY A 18 2.31 34.86 11.94
C GLY A 18 1.23 33.88 12.41
N THR A 19 0.02 34.37 12.69
CA THR A 19 -1.12 33.55 13.10
C THR A 19 -1.58 32.62 11.98
N ILE A 20 -1.59 33.11 10.74
CA ILE A 20 -1.94 32.31 9.56
C ILE A 20 -0.94 31.18 9.37
N HIS A 21 0.36 31.45 9.50
CA HIS A 21 1.40 30.42 9.42
C HIS A 21 1.20 29.32 10.46
N SER A 22 0.92 29.68 11.71
CA SER A 22 0.65 28.69 12.77
C SER A 22 -0.57 27.82 12.47
N LEU A 23 -1.64 28.41 11.93
CA LEU A 23 -2.87 27.68 11.58
C LEU A 23 -2.69 26.76 10.37
N VAL A 24 -1.84 27.12 9.41
CA VAL A 24 -1.67 26.38 8.15
C VAL A 24 -0.51 25.37 8.24
N LYS A 25 0.36 25.45 9.26
CA LYS A 25 1.53 24.58 9.43
C LYS A 25 1.20 23.08 9.40
N GLU A 26 0.07 22.67 9.97
CA GLU A 26 -0.37 21.26 9.99
C GLU A 26 -1.87 21.19 9.62
N PRO A 27 -2.21 21.30 8.33
CA PRO A 27 -3.57 21.60 7.90
C PRO A 27 -4.46 20.35 7.92
N ARG A 28 -5.40 20.28 8.86
CA ARG A 28 -6.32 19.14 9.04
C ARG A 28 -7.67 19.31 8.35
N TYR A 29 -8.01 20.55 8.01
CA TYR A 29 -9.31 20.91 7.45
C TYR A 29 -9.16 21.89 6.29
N LEU A 30 -10.08 21.81 5.32
CA LEU A 30 -10.21 22.69 4.16
C LEU A 30 -11.61 23.34 4.16
N CYS A 31 -11.75 24.64 3.91
CA CYS A 31 -13.09 25.24 3.71
C CYS A 31 -13.57 25.00 2.27
N ARG A 32 -14.72 24.33 2.11
CA ARG A 32 -15.33 24.01 0.80
C ARG A 32 -15.67 25.21 -0.07
N SER A 33 -15.91 26.38 0.53
CA SER A 33 -16.37 27.57 -0.22
C SER A 33 -15.28 28.58 -0.59
N CYS A 34 -14.16 28.59 0.11
CA CYS A 34 -13.09 29.58 -0.13
C CYS A 34 -11.69 28.97 -0.20
N ALA A 35 -11.57 27.64 -0.16
CA ALA A 35 -10.34 26.87 -0.28
C ALA A 35 -9.23 27.21 0.75
N ARG A 36 -9.54 27.90 1.84
CA ARG A 36 -8.60 28.13 2.95
C ARG A 36 -8.44 26.87 3.80
N THR A 37 -7.23 26.62 4.25
CA THR A 37 -6.86 25.47 5.10
C THR A 37 -6.52 25.89 6.51
N SER A 38 -6.71 24.99 7.47
CA SER A 38 -6.27 25.19 8.85
C SER A 38 -6.16 23.87 9.62
N ALA A 39 -5.37 23.87 10.69
CA ALA A 39 -5.28 22.78 11.66
C ALA A 39 -6.59 22.55 12.41
N GLU A 40 -7.39 23.61 12.62
CA GLU A 40 -8.65 23.56 13.35
C GLU A 40 -9.85 23.81 12.43
N SER A 41 -10.94 23.07 12.63
CA SER A 41 -12.23 23.32 11.95
C SER A 41 -12.93 24.58 12.46
N SER A 42 -12.55 25.03 13.67
CA SER A 42 -13.14 26.14 14.42
C SER A 42 -12.98 27.50 13.73
N VAL A 43 -11.98 27.65 12.85
CA VAL A 43 -11.63 28.92 12.20
C VAL A 43 -12.17 29.04 10.77
N LEU A 44 -12.77 27.97 10.24
CA LEU A 44 -13.25 27.89 8.85
C LEU A 44 -14.76 28.13 8.73
N CYS A 45 -15.17 28.59 7.55
CA CYS A 45 -16.57 28.81 7.18
C CYS A 45 -17.40 27.52 7.03
N LYS A 46 -16.84 26.55 6.32
CA LYS A 46 -17.42 25.27 5.91
C LYS A 46 -16.31 24.20 5.94
N PRO A 47 -15.84 23.82 7.13
CA PRO A 47 -14.72 22.89 7.27
C PRO A 47 -15.08 21.51 6.73
N GLU A 48 -14.16 20.93 5.98
CA GLU A 48 -14.15 19.53 5.56
C GLU A 48 -12.81 18.93 5.98
N ALA A 49 -12.83 17.75 6.59
CA ALA A 49 -11.61 17.09 7.05
C ALA A 49 -10.81 16.58 5.85
N ILE A 50 -9.51 16.88 5.84
CA ILE A 50 -8.60 16.36 4.82
C ILE A 50 -8.17 14.96 5.29
N PRO A 51 -8.31 13.92 4.47
CA PRO A 51 -7.80 12.60 4.82
C PRO A 51 -6.27 12.65 4.86
N PHE A 52 -5.68 12.62 6.05
CA PHE A 52 -4.25 12.45 6.18
C PHE A 52 -3.88 11.00 5.88
N ILE A 53 -3.20 10.81 4.76
CA ILE A 53 -2.45 9.60 4.52
C ILE A 53 -1.13 9.82 5.25
N SER A 54 -1.07 9.40 6.51
CA SER A 54 0.20 9.34 7.22
C SER A 54 1.14 8.44 6.42
N GLU A 55 2.31 8.93 6.03
CA GLU A 55 3.31 8.22 5.21
C GLU A 55 3.82 6.91 5.85
N ALA A 56 3.38 6.58 7.06
CA ALA A 56 3.63 5.30 7.74
C ALA A 56 2.56 4.20 7.50
N ALA A 57 1.48 4.48 6.75
CA ALA A 57 0.42 3.51 6.47
C ALA A 57 0.28 3.27 4.96
N ASN A 58 1.20 2.48 4.40
CA ASN A 58 1.14 2.03 3.02
C ASN A 58 0.03 0.97 2.84
N VAL A 59 -1.23 1.39 2.68
CA VAL A 59 -2.28 0.58 2.03
C VAL A 59 -3.43 1.49 1.59
N GLY A 60 -3.88 1.27 0.35
CA GLY A 60 -4.98 2.02 -0.26
C GLY A 60 -6.24 2.07 0.60
N ALA A 61 -6.68 3.28 0.89
CA ALA A 61 -8.02 3.58 1.36
C ALA A 61 -8.64 4.60 0.40
N THR A 62 -9.48 4.08 -0.47
CA THR A 62 -10.44 4.82 -1.28
C THR A 62 -11.31 5.70 -0.39
N ALA A 63 -11.31 7.01 -0.58
CA ALA A 63 -12.33 7.91 -0.04
C ALA A 63 -12.85 8.83 -1.15
N ASP A 64 -14.01 8.40 -1.68
CA ASP A 64 -15.11 9.16 -2.24
C ASP A 64 -14.87 10.21 -3.34
N VAL A 65 -15.01 9.67 -4.54
CA VAL A 65 -15.51 10.32 -5.76
C VAL A 65 -16.84 11.04 -5.51
N VAL A 66 -16.87 12.34 -5.76
CA VAL A 66 -18.13 13.09 -5.96
C VAL A 66 -18.33 13.33 -7.47
N MET A 67 -19.43 12.75 -7.97
CA MET A 67 -20.16 13.00 -9.22
C MET A 67 -19.67 12.36 -10.55
N ALA A 68 -20.19 11.16 -10.85
CA ALA A 68 -20.49 10.74 -12.24
C ALA A 68 -21.61 9.67 -12.34
N LYS A 69 -22.81 10.11 -12.72
CA LYS A 69 -23.93 9.46 -13.48
C LYS A 69 -24.14 7.91 -13.40
N PRO A 70 -25.33 7.41 -12.96
CA PRO A 70 -25.61 5.98 -12.76
C PRO A 70 -26.30 5.29 -13.95
N ASN A 71 -25.62 5.06 -15.07
CA ASN A 71 -26.23 4.24 -16.15
C ASN A 71 -25.28 3.28 -16.92
N GLN A 72 -24.06 3.03 -16.45
CA GLN A 72 -23.10 2.11 -17.11
C GLN A 72 -22.72 0.87 -16.25
N THR A 73 -23.27 0.74 -15.04
CA THR A 73 -22.79 -0.17 -13.98
C THR A 73 -23.06 -1.67 -14.21
N LYS A 74 -24.05 -2.06 -15.02
CA LYS A 74 -24.36 -3.49 -15.24
C LYS A 74 -23.38 -4.20 -16.17
N LYS A 75 -22.80 -3.48 -17.15
CA LYS A 75 -21.83 -4.06 -18.11
C LYS A 75 -20.43 -4.20 -17.49
N SER A 76 -20.01 -3.24 -16.67
CA SER A 76 -18.74 -3.27 -15.94
C SER A 76 -18.70 -4.39 -14.87
N LEU A 77 -19.80 -4.60 -14.13
CA LEU A 77 -19.88 -5.69 -13.14
C LEU A 77 -19.73 -7.09 -13.76
N LYS A 78 -20.28 -7.30 -14.97
CA LYS A 78 -20.15 -8.58 -15.70
C LYS A 78 -18.70 -8.82 -16.17
N LYS A 79 -17.96 -7.78 -16.56
CA LYS A 79 -16.55 -7.88 -16.93
C LYS A 79 -15.67 -8.20 -15.71
N LEU A 80 -15.92 -7.55 -14.56
CA LEU A 80 -15.21 -7.82 -13.30
C LEU A 80 -15.38 -9.28 -12.84
N LYS A 81 -16.61 -9.81 -12.87
CA LYS A 81 -16.88 -11.21 -12.49
C LYS A 81 -16.20 -12.22 -13.42
N LYS A 82 -16.07 -11.91 -14.72
CA LYS A 82 -15.32 -12.75 -15.68
C LYS A 82 -13.81 -12.71 -15.42
N ALA A 83 -13.26 -11.54 -15.08
CA ALA A 83 -11.85 -11.39 -14.73
C ALA A 83 -11.48 -12.21 -13.48
N GLY A 84 -12.33 -12.16 -12.43
CA GLY A 84 -12.10 -12.94 -11.21
C GLY A 84 -12.10 -14.47 -11.42
N LYS A 85 -12.96 -14.98 -12.32
CA LYS A 85 -12.94 -16.40 -12.71
C LYS A 85 -11.64 -16.79 -13.43
N LYS A 86 -11.12 -15.90 -14.29
CA LYS A 86 -9.84 -16.12 -15.00
C LYS A 86 -8.66 -16.12 -14.03
N GLN A 87 -8.64 -15.20 -13.06
CA GLN A 87 -7.59 -15.15 -12.02
C GLN A 87 -7.53 -16.44 -11.19
N LYS A 88 -8.67 -16.95 -10.70
CA LYS A 88 -8.71 -18.22 -9.93
C LYS A 88 -8.21 -19.42 -10.75
N LYS A 89 -8.44 -19.43 -12.06
CA LYS A 89 -7.95 -20.50 -12.96
C LYS A 89 -6.42 -20.45 -13.09
N LEU A 90 -5.86 -19.24 -13.26
CA LEU A 90 -4.40 -19.04 -13.33
C LEU A 90 -3.71 -19.44 -12.02
N GLU A 91 -4.29 -19.05 -10.88
CA GLU A 91 -3.77 -19.41 -9.56
C GLU A 91 -3.74 -20.93 -9.35
N LYS A 92 -4.80 -21.65 -9.75
CA LYS A 92 -4.83 -23.12 -9.69
C LYS A 92 -3.78 -23.76 -10.61
N GLN A 93 -3.47 -23.14 -11.75
CA GLN A 93 -2.40 -23.61 -12.65
C GLN A 93 -1.00 -23.38 -12.03
N LEU A 94 -0.75 -22.19 -11.45
CA LEU A 94 0.49 -21.89 -10.73
C LEU A 94 0.72 -22.84 -9.56
N ARG A 95 -0.32 -23.17 -8.77
CA ARG A 95 -0.22 -24.14 -7.67
C ARG A 95 0.15 -25.56 -8.14
N LYS A 96 -0.33 -25.97 -9.32
CA LYS A 96 0.04 -27.26 -9.92
C LYS A 96 1.48 -27.26 -10.44
N ALA A 97 1.95 -26.15 -11.01
CA ALA A 97 3.33 -26.01 -11.46
C ALA A 97 4.32 -26.04 -10.29
N THR A 98 4.06 -25.24 -9.25
CA THR A 98 4.89 -25.18 -8.03
C THR A 98 4.95 -26.52 -7.29
N SER A 99 3.83 -27.23 -7.15
CA SER A 99 3.84 -28.58 -6.54
C SER A 99 4.62 -29.63 -7.35
N ARG A 100 4.75 -29.45 -8.68
CA ARG A 100 5.64 -30.29 -9.50
C ARG A 100 7.11 -29.92 -9.29
N GLN A 101 7.42 -28.63 -9.25
CA GLN A 101 8.78 -28.13 -8.97
C GLN A 101 9.28 -28.63 -7.60
N ALA A 102 8.46 -28.52 -6.55
CA ALA A 102 8.83 -29.00 -5.21
C ALA A 102 9.13 -30.51 -5.16
N LYS A 103 8.43 -31.34 -5.96
CA LYS A 103 8.73 -32.78 -6.05
C LYS A 103 10.05 -33.05 -6.78
N ILE A 104 10.39 -32.23 -7.77
CA ILE A 104 11.68 -32.32 -8.47
C ILE A 104 12.79 -31.90 -7.50
N GLU A 105 12.62 -30.80 -6.78
CA GLU A 105 13.57 -30.34 -5.77
C GLU A 105 13.79 -31.38 -4.66
N GLN A 106 12.72 -32.00 -4.14
CA GLN A 106 12.85 -33.10 -3.17
C GLN A 106 13.64 -34.28 -3.74
N LYS A 107 13.45 -34.63 -5.02
CA LYS A 107 14.26 -35.67 -5.67
C LYS A 107 15.70 -35.23 -5.86
N LEU A 108 15.96 -33.96 -6.19
CA LEU A 108 17.32 -33.43 -6.32
C LEU A 108 18.06 -33.45 -4.98
N VAL A 109 17.41 -33.01 -3.90
CA VAL A 109 17.96 -33.11 -2.54
C VAL A 109 18.19 -34.56 -2.15
N LYS A 110 17.24 -35.46 -2.50
CA LYS A 110 17.41 -36.90 -2.29
C LYS A 110 18.55 -37.49 -3.14
N MET A 111 18.84 -36.97 -4.33
CA MET A 111 20.04 -37.38 -5.07
C MET A 111 21.31 -36.85 -4.39
N GLN A 112 21.31 -35.58 -3.98
CA GLN A 112 22.45 -34.93 -3.33
C GLN A 112 22.84 -35.60 -1.99
N HIS A 113 21.88 -36.03 -1.16
CA HIS A 113 22.24 -36.71 0.09
C HIS A 113 22.82 -38.12 -0.14
N LEU A 114 22.42 -38.80 -1.23
CA LEU A 114 22.98 -40.11 -1.60
C LEU A 114 24.42 -39.94 -2.12
N THR A 115 24.69 -38.85 -2.86
CA THR A 115 26.03 -38.56 -3.34
C THR A 115 26.95 -37.99 -2.25
N GLY A 116 26.43 -37.16 -1.33
CA GLY A 116 27.20 -36.57 -0.23
C GLY A 116 27.49 -37.54 0.92
N THR A 117 26.72 -38.61 1.08
CA THR A 117 27.05 -39.71 2.01
C THR A 117 28.13 -40.65 1.45
N ALA A 118 28.38 -40.65 0.14
CA ALA A 118 29.47 -41.39 -0.47
C ALA A 118 30.85 -40.72 -0.31
N GLU A 119 30.90 -39.39 -0.10
CA GLU A 119 32.17 -38.66 0.11
C GLU A 119 32.71 -38.72 1.54
N LEU A 120 31.89 -39.07 2.55
CA LEU A 120 32.34 -39.15 3.96
C LEU A 120 32.82 -40.55 4.39
N LEU A 121 32.82 -41.53 3.49
CA LEU A 121 33.27 -42.91 3.74
C LEU A 121 34.57 -43.28 3.01
N SER A 122 35.20 -42.32 2.33
CA SER A 122 36.49 -42.49 1.63
C SER A 122 37.67 -41.75 2.31
N ASP A 123 37.62 -41.56 3.63
CA ASP A 123 38.76 -41.09 4.46
C ASP A 123 39.04 -42.06 5.61
N SER A 124 39.06 -43.36 5.31
CA SER A 124 39.64 -44.38 6.18
C SER A 124 40.58 -45.23 5.33
N ASP A 125 41.83 -44.78 5.20
CA ASP A 125 43.06 -45.61 5.18
C ASP A 125 44.25 -44.82 4.57
N VAL A 126 45.08 -44.22 5.44
CA VAL A 126 46.53 -44.17 5.22
C VAL A 126 47.25 -44.36 6.57
N PRO A 127 47.71 -45.56 6.93
CA PRO A 127 48.67 -45.73 8.00
C PRO A 127 50.06 -45.37 7.47
N ALA A 128 50.52 -44.16 7.75
CA ALA A 128 51.90 -43.76 7.46
C ALA A 128 52.82 -44.28 8.59
N ALA A 129 53.48 -45.41 8.29
CA ALA A 129 54.64 -45.89 9.03
C ALA A 129 55.86 -44.96 8.85
N LEU A 130 56.80 -45.08 9.80
CA LEU A 130 58.19 -44.55 9.83
C LEU A 130 58.38 -43.12 10.35
N HIS A 131 58.79 -42.95 11.61
CA HIS A 131 60.21 -42.99 12.04
C HIS A 131 60.34 -42.98 13.56
#